data_AF-A0AAD5U7B3-F1
#
_entry.id   AF-A0AAD5U7B3-F1
#
_cell.length_a   1.000
_cell.length_b   1.000
_cell.length_c   1.000
_cell.angle_alpha   90.00
_cell.angle_beta   90.00
_cell.angle_gamma   90.00
#
_symmetry.space_group_name_H-M   'P 1'
#
loop_
_entity.id
_entity.type
_entity.pdbx_description
1 polymer ?
#
loop_
_entity_poly.entity_id
_entity_poly.type
_entity_poly.pdbx_seq_one_letter_code
_entity_poly.pdbx_strand_id
1 'polypeptide(L)'
;MEELKRKFLPSDPDLKPSTLKKSVRFGITCFVSQSKKPCALLKQSYQDFIVNEIHNGVVERLTDLNPPTSKFSSLSKEAFVEKLSMLIPKEEANTISNLKGSETHNISVILEEKSKRQQVHDLIKTFPPLASKTKEDKSIEIFFSKKQRINWKDLGGDYLEFLLYKENKDTADAINHISRLIGCSTKIFSFSGNKDRRAITLQKVTAYHVTAENLAQAVNKEGWLVPNDKRRGCIRVGNFSYCKNSLNLGDLDGNHFAITLSIRRVELGSESPEVFIREACESLQNNGFINYFGLQRFGVLDVSTHEIGVQILNGNYENAVNLIMKKKENEREDFTIAREHWEKNKNPKEALNLFPYSCVAERSILSYYIKVEDAFRTPMKALSNHMVSLRIKTYGMKLVVGDLVLIKEKSLHSSTTGGRNPQNVLILNEENLQKYSIKDLVLPLPGYDIIYPTNSIREEYKNFMAKDNIDYKGMKREERDFSLPGNYRYVFASVQNLKVTALSLNEMDIKNGLKVPDSEIGFLVSDLYINAFNLGGSKLAVVLEFDLNAACYATMVLREIAQCEELDKTEVYEGNDKKKPKHL
;
A
#
# COMPACT_ATOMS: atom_id res chain seq x y z
N MET A 1 -28.42 -29.86 -1.81
CA MET A 1 -27.85 -28.50 -1.93
C MET A 1 -28.78 -27.42 -1.39
N GLU A 2 -30.08 -27.42 -1.66
CA GLU A 2 -31.02 -26.46 -1.03
C GLU A 2 -31.29 -26.73 0.46
N GLU A 3 -31.25 -27.99 0.89
CA GLU A 3 -31.43 -28.37 2.29
C GLU A 3 -30.25 -27.96 3.20
N LEU A 4 -29.06 -27.78 2.61
CA LEU A 4 -27.87 -27.21 3.26
C LEU A 4 -27.94 -25.69 3.39
N LYS A 5 -28.74 -25.00 2.56
CA LYS A 5 -28.95 -23.53 2.65
C LYS A 5 -29.85 -23.14 3.83
N ARG A 6 -30.77 -24.02 4.25
CA ARG A 6 -31.72 -23.74 5.35
C ARG A 6 -31.15 -23.97 6.76
N LYS A 7 -30.10 -24.77 6.91
CA LYS A 7 -29.56 -25.14 8.23
C LYS A 7 -28.47 -24.19 8.78
N PHE A 8 -27.96 -23.26 7.97
CA PHE A 8 -26.78 -22.44 8.32
C PHE A 8 -26.89 -20.94 7.98
N LEU A 9 -28.08 -20.44 7.64
CA LEU A 9 -28.32 -19.02 7.47
C LEU A 9 -29.39 -18.60 8.47
N PRO A 10 -29.06 -17.76 9.49
CA PRO A 10 -30.10 -17.08 10.24
C PRO A 10 -30.93 -16.27 9.24
N SER A 11 -32.24 -16.41 9.32
CA SER A 11 -33.18 -15.51 8.66
C SER A 11 -33.15 -14.17 9.38
N ASP A 12 -32.07 -13.42 9.21
CA ASP A 12 -32.06 -11.98 9.42
C ASP A 12 -32.29 -11.35 8.03
N PRO A 13 -33.42 -10.65 7.81
CA PRO A 13 -33.70 -9.99 6.53
C PRO A 13 -32.65 -8.94 6.11
N ASP A 14 -31.76 -8.53 7.02
CA ASP A 14 -30.67 -7.59 6.76
C ASP A 14 -29.31 -8.26 6.44
N LEU A 15 -29.21 -9.60 6.52
CA LEU A 15 -27.98 -10.34 6.19
C LEU A 15 -27.80 -10.42 4.67
N LYS A 16 -27.10 -9.46 4.06
CA LYS A 16 -26.82 -9.47 2.62
C LYS A 16 -26.01 -10.74 2.26
N PRO A 17 -26.54 -11.69 1.45
CA PRO A 17 -25.88 -12.96 1.14
C PRO A 17 -24.62 -12.86 0.26
N SER A 18 -24.14 -11.65 -0.04
CA SER A 18 -23.19 -11.39 -1.13
C SER A 18 -21.73 -11.71 -0.76
N THR A 19 -21.27 -11.36 0.45
CA THR A 19 -19.86 -11.52 0.85
C THR A 19 -19.48 -12.98 1.09
N LEU A 20 -20.36 -13.77 1.71
CA LEU A 20 -20.14 -15.20 1.95
C LEU A 20 -20.14 -16.00 0.62
N LYS A 21 -21.01 -15.63 -0.33
CA LYS A 21 -21.00 -16.20 -1.69
C LYS A 21 -19.72 -15.86 -2.45
N LYS A 22 -19.21 -14.62 -2.31
CA LYS A 22 -17.95 -14.18 -2.92
C LYS A 22 -16.74 -14.92 -2.33
N SER A 23 -16.63 -15.07 -1.00
CA SER A 23 -15.49 -15.77 -0.37
C SER A 23 -15.40 -17.24 -0.79
N VAL A 24 -16.54 -17.94 -0.90
CA VAL A 24 -16.60 -19.31 -1.40
C VAL A 24 -16.17 -19.39 -2.87
N ARG A 25 -16.59 -18.45 -3.72
CA ARG A 25 -16.16 -18.38 -5.15
C ARG A 25 -14.65 -18.27 -5.29
N PHE A 26 -13.96 -17.61 -4.35
CA PHE A 26 -12.49 -17.44 -4.39
C PHE A 26 -11.73 -18.42 -3.49
N GLY A 27 -12.37 -19.52 -3.05
CA GLY A 27 -11.71 -20.59 -2.30
C GLY A 27 -11.32 -20.23 -0.87
N ILE A 28 -11.96 -19.24 -0.24
CA ILE A 28 -11.71 -18.85 1.15
C ILE A 28 -12.76 -19.53 2.04
N THR A 29 -12.54 -20.81 2.37
CA THR A 29 -13.60 -21.65 2.99
C THR A 29 -13.27 -22.20 4.37
N CYS A 30 -12.00 -22.47 4.67
CA CYS A 30 -11.61 -23.06 5.97
C CYS A 30 -11.33 -21.98 7.03
N PHE A 31 -11.40 -22.35 8.30
CA PHE A 31 -11.04 -21.53 9.46
C PHE A 31 -10.08 -22.29 10.36
N VAL A 32 -9.28 -21.57 11.15
CA VAL A 32 -8.50 -22.18 12.23
C VAL A 32 -9.39 -22.44 13.43
N SER A 33 -10.16 -21.43 13.86
CA SER A 33 -11.09 -21.57 14.98
C SER A 33 -12.46 -22.08 14.51
N GLN A 34 -12.98 -23.08 15.23
CA GLN A 34 -14.35 -23.57 15.12
C GLN A 34 -15.32 -22.82 16.05
N SER A 35 -14.85 -21.82 16.81
CA SER A 35 -15.71 -21.00 17.67
C SER A 35 -16.79 -20.29 16.86
N LYS A 36 -17.95 -20.07 17.49
CA LYS A 36 -19.01 -19.22 16.94
C LYS A 36 -18.47 -17.80 16.78
N LYS A 37 -18.86 -17.15 15.68
CA LYS A 37 -18.37 -15.82 15.31
C LYS A 37 -19.52 -14.83 15.35
N PRO A 38 -19.45 -13.75 16.15
CA PRO A 38 -20.47 -12.72 16.14
C PRO A 38 -20.47 -11.96 14.80
N CYS A 39 -21.60 -11.34 14.45
CA CYS A 39 -21.67 -10.42 13.32
C CYS A 39 -21.04 -9.09 13.72
N ALA A 40 -20.24 -8.50 12.82
CA ALA A 40 -19.60 -7.22 13.06
C ALA A 40 -19.63 -6.34 11.81
N LEU A 41 -19.75 -5.03 12.02
CA LEU A 41 -19.57 -4.03 10.97
C LEU A 41 -18.11 -3.60 10.91
N LEU A 42 -17.56 -3.60 9.69
CA LEU A 42 -16.19 -3.19 9.41
C LEU A 42 -16.18 -1.95 8.52
N LYS A 43 -15.23 -1.03 8.78
CA LYS A 43 -14.98 0.18 7.97
C LYS A 43 -16.27 1.00 7.82
N GLN A 44 -16.99 1.27 8.90
CA GLN A 44 -18.16 2.15 8.82
C GLN A 44 -17.69 3.56 8.45
N SER A 45 -16.63 4.01 9.12
CA SER A 45 -15.77 5.11 8.73
C SER A 45 -14.43 4.59 8.22
N TYR A 46 -13.71 5.40 7.43
CA TYR A 46 -12.31 5.09 7.09
C TYR A 46 -11.39 5.21 8.30
N GLN A 47 -11.83 5.88 9.37
CA GLN A 47 -11.10 6.06 10.63
C GLN A 47 -11.11 4.79 11.49
N ASP A 48 -12.01 3.84 11.23
CA ASP A 48 -12.08 2.56 11.93
C ASP A 48 -10.99 1.57 11.49
N PHE A 49 -10.15 1.96 10.52
CA PHE A 49 -9.15 1.10 9.93
C PHE A 49 -7.85 1.87 9.75
N ILE A 50 -6.94 1.67 10.70
CA ILE A 50 -5.67 2.38 10.79
C ILE A 50 -4.53 1.40 10.50
N VAL A 51 -3.59 1.81 9.65
CA VAL A 51 -2.47 0.97 9.19
C VAL A 51 -1.16 1.74 9.21
N ASN A 52 -0.20 1.28 10.00
CA ASN A 52 1.15 1.84 10.03
C ASN A 52 2.17 0.80 9.54
N GLU A 53 3.09 1.19 8.68
CA GLU A 53 4.19 0.29 8.30
C GLU A 53 5.11 -0.03 9.49
N ILE A 54 5.74 -1.20 9.43
CA ILE A 54 6.78 -1.64 10.34
C ILE A 54 8.07 -1.74 9.54
N HIS A 55 9.12 -1.05 10.00
CA HIS A 55 10.47 -1.17 9.48
C HIS A 55 11.46 -1.43 10.61
N ASN A 56 12.36 -2.37 10.41
CA ASN A 56 13.35 -2.81 11.40
C ASN A 56 12.70 -3.18 12.75
N GLY A 57 11.53 -3.82 12.70
CA GLY A 57 10.72 -4.17 13.88
C GLY A 57 10.06 -2.99 14.61
N VAL A 58 10.14 -1.77 14.08
CA VAL A 58 9.55 -0.57 14.69
C VAL A 58 8.30 -0.14 13.91
N VAL A 59 7.20 0.06 14.63
CA VAL A 59 5.97 0.65 14.06
C VAL A 59 6.22 2.13 13.77
N GLU A 60 6.08 2.52 12.51
CA GLU A 60 6.28 3.91 12.08
C GLU A 60 5.22 4.83 12.71
N ARG A 61 5.66 6.05 13.07
CA ARG A 61 4.82 7.08 13.67
C ARG A 61 5.21 8.46 13.14
N LEU A 62 4.21 9.24 12.76
CA LEU A 62 4.42 10.61 12.29
C LEU A 62 4.54 11.54 13.50
N THR A 63 5.77 11.84 13.90
CA THR A 63 6.08 12.58 15.13
C THR A 63 6.61 13.97 14.87
N ASP A 64 7.14 14.23 13.67
CA ASP A 64 7.71 15.53 13.31
C ASP A 64 7.32 15.90 11.88
N LEU A 65 6.69 17.06 11.71
CA LEU A 65 6.29 17.59 10.40
C LEU A 65 7.31 18.59 9.83
N ASN A 66 8.33 18.94 10.62
CA ASN A 66 9.30 19.94 10.24
C ASN A 66 10.41 19.30 9.41
N PRO A 67 10.88 19.98 8.35
CA PRO A 67 12.10 19.56 7.67
C PRO A 67 13.29 19.64 8.65
N PRO A 68 14.26 18.72 8.59
CA PRO A 68 15.48 18.81 9.38
C PRO A 68 16.13 20.16 9.12
N THR A 69 16.60 20.83 10.18
CA THR A 69 17.31 22.11 10.06
C THR A 69 18.41 21.94 9.03
N SER A 70 18.25 22.60 7.88
CA SER A 70 19.07 22.34 6.72
C SER A 70 20.55 22.49 7.11
N LYS A 71 21.34 21.43 7.00
CA LYS A 71 22.81 21.51 7.08
C LYS A 71 23.41 22.18 5.84
N PHE A 72 22.69 23.06 5.16
CA PHE A 72 23.39 24.17 4.53
C PHE A 72 23.98 24.91 5.71
N SER A 73 25.24 24.62 6.06
CA SER A 73 26.01 25.51 6.91
C SER A 73 26.12 26.79 6.12
N SER A 74 25.09 27.63 6.17
CA SER A 74 25.19 29.02 5.80
C SER A 74 26.23 29.54 6.76
N LEU A 75 27.46 29.70 6.26
CA LEU A 75 28.48 30.35 7.05
C LEU A 75 27.88 31.68 7.50
N SER A 76 28.11 32.08 8.75
CA SER A 76 27.80 33.44 9.14
C SER A 76 28.50 34.37 8.16
N LYS A 77 27.93 35.56 7.95
CA LYS A 77 28.51 36.52 7.01
C LYS A 77 30.00 36.77 7.29
N GLU A 78 30.35 36.79 8.57
CA GLU A 78 31.72 36.95 9.06
C GLU A 78 32.60 35.76 8.69
N ALA A 79 32.15 34.52 8.97
CA ALA A 79 32.90 33.30 8.65
C ALA A 79 33.03 33.07 7.13
N PHE A 80 32.04 33.49 6.35
CA PHE A 80 32.09 33.45 4.89
C PHE A 80 33.13 34.42 4.34
N VAL A 81 33.10 35.68 4.79
CA VAL A 81 34.08 36.71 4.40
C VAL A 81 35.49 36.28 4.81
N GLU A 82 35.67 35.77 6.02
CA GLU A 82 36.97 35.31 6.51
C GLU A 82 37.57 34.23 5.60
N LYS A 83 36.82 33.15 5.32
CA LYS A 83 37.30 32.05 4.47
C LYS A 83 37.50 32.47 3.02
N LEU A 84 36.61 33.29 2.46
CA LEU A 84 36.73 33.76 1.08
C LEU A 84 37.92 34.72 0.92
N SER A 85 38.20 35.54 1.94
CA SER A 85 39.34 36.47 1.93
C SER A 85 40.72 35.79 1.93
N MET A 86 40.80 34.47 2.18
CA MET A 86 42.02 33.68 1.98
C MET A 86 42.31 33.37 0.51
N LEU A 87 41.32 33.50 -0.38
CA LEU A 87 41.43 33.15 -1.80
C LEU A 87 41.36 34.37 -2.72
N ILE A 88 40.68 35.43 -2.30
CA ILE A 88 40.45 36.66 -3.07
C ILE A 88 40.63 37.90 -2.18
N PRO A 89 40.78 39.12 -2.75
CA PRO A 89 40.89 40.34 -1.96
C PRO A 89 39.72 40.51 -0.97
N LYS A 90 40.04 40.93 0.25
CA LYS A 90 39.06 41.08 1.34
C LYS A 90 37.93 42.07 0.99
N GLU A 91 38.22 43.09 0.18
CA GLU A 91 37.21 44.05 -0.30
C GLU A 91 36.17 43.39 -1.22
N GLU A 92 36.61 42.47 -2.09
CA GLU A 92 35.71 41.70 -2.94
C GLU A 92 34.89 40.70 -2.13
N ALA A 93 35.51 40.01 -1.16
CA ALA A 93 34.79 39.10 -0.26
C ALA A 93 33.67 39.82 0.51
N ASN A 94 33.93 41.05 0.97
CA ASN A 94 32.91 41.92 1.59
C ASN A 94 31.83 42.37 0.60
N THR A 95 32.22 42.72 -0.63
CA THR A 95 31.26 43.10 -1.67
C THR A 95 30.32 41.92 -1.98
N ILE A 96 30.89 40.73 -2.14
CA ILE A 96 30.16 39.50 -2.43
C ILE A 96 29.18 39.15 -1.30
N SER A 97 29.58 39.28 -0.04
CA SER A 97 28.70 38.98 1.11
C SER A 97 27.53 39.98 1.27
N ASN A 98 27.57 41.10 0.55
CA ASN A 98 26.57 42.16 0.56
C ASN A 98 25.76 42.28 -0.74
N LEU A 99 26.05 41.45 -1.75
CA LEU A 99 25.34 41.42 -3.01
C LEU A 99 23.82 41.32 -2.78
N LYS A 100 23.01 42.01 -3.59
CA LYS A 100 21.54 41.99 -3.53
C LYS A 100 20.86 41.73 -4.88
N GLY A 101 19.74 40.99 -4.85
CA GLY A 101 18.76 40.96 -5.94
C GLY A 101 19.27 40.41 -7.28
N SER A 102 19.48 41.29 -8.25
CA SER A 102 19.94 40.97 -9.62
C SER A 102 21.40 41.35 -9.87
N GLU A 103 22.12 41.77 -8.83
CA GLU A 103 23.51 42.19 -8.93
C GLU A 103 24.43 41.01 -9.26
N THR A 104 25.51 41.32 -9.98
CA THR A 104 26.58 40.39 -10.33
C THR A 104 27.92 40.99 -9.98
N HIS A 105 28.88 40.16 -9.58
CA HIS A 105 30.24 40.58 -9.28
C HIS A 105 31.24 39.68 -10.00
N ASN A 106 32.21 40.29 -10.68
CA ASN A 106 33.33 39.56 -11.29
C ASN A 106 34.54 39.69 -10.37
N ILE A 107 35.08 38.57 -9.93
CA ILE A 107 36.30 38.55 -9.11
C ILE A 107 37.45 39.08 -9.95
N SER A 108 38.19 40.09 -9.45
CA SER A 108 39.23 40.77 -10.23
C SER A 108 40.49 39.93 -10.40
N VAL A 109 40.73 39.01 -9.46
CA VAL A 109 41.90 38.12 -9.46
C VAL A 109 41.64 36.88 -10.30
N ILE A 110 42.50 36.68 -11.31
CA ILE A 110 42.50 35.45 -12.11
C ILE A 110 43.18 34.34 -11.31
N LEU A 111 42.38 33.36 -10.88
CA LEU A 111 42.87 32.15 -10.22
C LEU A 111 43.25 31.11 -11.28
N GLU A 112 44.53 31.03 -11.65
CA GLU A 112 45.04 30.11 -12.70
C GLU A 112 44.83 28.63 -12.37
N GLU A 113 44.94 28.25 -11.10
CA GLU A 113 44.76 26.87 -10.65
C GLU A 113 43.29 26.46 -10.58
N LYS A 114 42.95 25.32 -11.20
CA LYS A 114 41.59 24.75 -11.15
C LYS A 114 41.14 24.44 -9.72
N SER A 115 42.06 24.04 -8.83
CA SER A 115 41.76 23.73 -7.42
C SER A 115 41.28 24.97 -6.65
N LYS A 116 41.96 26.12 -6.80
CA LYS A 116 41.56 27.38 -6.16
C LYS A 116 40.22 27.90 -6.67
N ARG A 117 39.97 27.82 -7.99
CA ARG A 117 38.66 28.14 -8.56
C ARG A 117 37.56 27.26 -7.97
N GLN A 118 37.83 25.96 -7.81
CA GLN A 118 36.89 25.03 -7.19
C GLN A 118 36.59 25.40 -5.73
N GLN A 119 37.61 25.76 -4.94
CA GLN A 119 37.43 26.21 -3.56
C GLN A 119 36.56 27.48 -3.45
N VAL A 120 36.75 28.46 -4.36
CA VAL A 120 35.85 29.62 -4.43
C VAL A 120 34.43 29.19 -4.75
N HIS A 121 34.23 28.35 -5.76
CA HIS A 121 32.90 27.83 -6.09
C HIS A 121 32.23 27.10 -4.91
N ASP A 122 33.00 26.32 -4.14
CA ASP A 122 32.48 25.60 -2.99
C ASP A 122 32.14 26.54 -1.83
N LEU A 123 32.93 27.59 -1.57
CA LEU A 123 32.59 28.63 -0.59
C LEU A 123 31.33 29.42 -0.98
N ILE A 124 31.18 29.83 -2.24
CA ILE A 124 29.98 30.54 -2.71
C ILE A 124 28.71 29.70 -2.48
N LYS A 125 28.76 28.37 -2.66
CA LYS A 125 27.63 27.48 -2.38
C LYS A 125 27.19 27.49 -0.91
N THR A 126 28.11 27.81 0.02
CA THR A 126 27.81 27.91 1.45
C THR A 126 27.19 29.25 1.87
N PHE A 127 26.97 30.19 0.93
CA PHE A 127 26.36 31.49 1.22
C PHE A 127 25.20 31.78 0.25
N PRO A 128 24.09 31.02 0.35
CA PRO A 128 22.91 31.24 -0.49
C PRO A 128 22.32 32.65 -0.26
N PRO A 129 21.68 33.26 -1.28
CA PRO A 129 21.29 32.68 -2.59
C PRO A 129 22.31 32.95 -3.72
N LEU A 130 23.60 33.04 -3.42
CA LEU A 130 24.63 33.27 -4.43
C LEU A 130 24.99 32.00 -5.21
N ALA A 131 25.36 32.18 -6.48
CA ALA A 131 25.92 31.17 -7.36
C ALA A 131 27.11 31.77 -8.13
N SER A 132 27.92 30.90 -8.73
CA SER A 132 29.10 31.33 -9.47
C SER A 132 29.33 30.50 -10.73
N LYS A 133 29.99 31.11 -11.73
CA LYS A 133 30.48 30.46 -12.95
C LYS A 133 31.88 30.96 -13.32
N THR A 134 32.73 30.07 -13.81
CA THR A 134 34.02 30.45 -14.41
C THR A 134 33.78 30.83 -15.88
N LYS A 135 34.27 31.99 -16.32
CA LYS A 135 34.25 32.48 -17.71
C LYS A 135 35.42 31.91 -18.52
N GLU A 136 35.42 32.10 -19.84
CA GLU A 136 36.48 31.62 -20.74
C GLU A 136 37.86 32.20 -20.40
N ASP A 137 37.88 33.44 -19.92
CA ASP A 137 39.07 34.15 -19.42
C ASP A 137 39.53 33.68 -18.01
N LYS A 138 38.94 32.60 -17.49
CA LYS A 138 39.16 32.04 -16.14
C LYS A 138 38.74 32.95 -14.98
N SER A 139 38.09 34.09 -15.23
CA SER A 139 37.49 34.90 -14.19
C SER A 139 36.24 34.22 -13.61
N ILE A 140 35.89 34.52 -12.36
CA ILE A 140 34.70 33.95 -11.71
C ILE A 140 33.65 35.06 -11.57
N GLU A 141 32.50 34.84 -12.19
CA GLU A 141 31.31 35.70 -12.02
C GLU A 141 30.41 35.11 -10.95
N ILE A 142 30.04 35.92 -9.97
CA ILE A 142 29.09 35.63 -8.89
C ILE A 142 27.79 36.37 -9.18
N PHE A 143 26.67 35.69 -8.98
CA PHE A 143 25.34 36.20 -9.28
C PHE A 143 24.29 35.55 -8.38
N PHE A 144 23.10 36.13 -8.31
CA PHE A 144 21.98 35.54 -7.59
C PHE A 144 21.39 34.35 -8.35
N SER A 145 21.22 33.22 -7.65
CA SER A 145 20.47 32.09 -8.18
C SER A 145 19.37 31.67 -7.20
N LYS A 146 18.12 31.74 -7.69
CA LYS A 146 16.98 31.12 -7.00
C LYS A 146 17.07 29.59 -6.95
N LYS A 147 17.84 28.99 -7.86
CA LYS A 147 18.12 27.55 -7.88
C LYS A 147 19.40 27.31 -7.08
N GLN A 148 19.26 27.00 -5.80
CA GLN A 148 20.39 26.57 -4.98
C GLN A 148 20.88 25.22 -5.54
N ARG A 149 22.18 25.13 -5.87
CA ARG A 149 22.79 23.84 -6.26
C ARG A 149 22.97 23.02 -4.99
N ILE A 150 22.08 22.07 -4.78
CA ILE A 150 22.10 21.16 -3.64
C ILE A 150 23.15 20.07 -3.91
N ASN A 151 24.07 19.89 -2.96
CA ASN A 151 24.94 18.71 -2.95
C ASN A 151 24.29 17.63 -2.09
N TRP A 152 23.63 16.67 -2.73
CA TRP A 152 22.88 15.60 -2.07
C TRP A 152 23.75 14.73 -1.15
N LYS A 153 25.05 14.59 -1.46
CA LYS A 153 25.98 13.84 -0.60
C LYS A 153 26.15 14.48 0.78
N ASP A 154 26.12 15.81 0.85
CA ASP A 154 26.25 16.55 2.11
C ASP A 154 24.99 16.42 2.97
N LEU A 155 23.84 16.14 2.34
CA LEU A 155 22.58 15.90 3.02
C LEU A 155 22.45 14.46 3.55
N GLY A 156 23.20 13.50 3.00
CA GLY A 156 23.17 12.08 3.39
C GLY A 156 22.94 11.11 2.23
N GLY A 157 22.54 11.63 1.07
CA GLY A 157 22.32 10.86 -0.16
C GLY A 157 21.31 11.51 -1.10
N ASP A 158 21.10 10.87 -2.25
CA ASP A 158 20.25 11.38 -3.35
C ASP A 158 18.75 11.26 -3.09
N TYR A 159 18.34 10.52 -2.06
CA TYR A 159 16.94 10.26 -1.75
C TYR A 159 16.53 10.95 -0.46
N LEU A 160 15.39 11.63 -0.50
CA LEU A 160 14.67 12.05 0.69
C LEU A 160 13.74 10.93 1.12
N GLU A 161 13.98 10.34 2.28
CA GLU A 161 13.08 9.45 2.99
C GLU A 161 12.13 10.27 3.87
N PHE A 162 10.84 9.95 3.87
CA PHE A 162 9.83 10.57 4.70
C PHE A 162 8.67 9.62 4.96
N LEU A 163 7.89 9.91 6.00
CA LEU A 163 6.62 9.23 6.25
C LEU A 163 5.49 9.98 5.55
N LEU A 164 4.64 9.23 4.86
CA LEU A 164 3.42 9.67 4.19
C LEU A 164 2.21 9.20 4.99
N TYR A 165 1.51 10.14 5.60
CA TYR A 165 0.18 9.94 6.16
C TYR A 165 -0.87 10.26 5.10
N LYS A 166 -1.86 9.38 4.94
CA LYS A 166 -2.98 9.61 4.03
C LYS A 166 -4.29 9.09 4.62
N GLU A 167 -5.37 9.82 4.37
CA GLU A 167 -6.75 9.42 4.70
C GLU A 167 -7.59 9.20 3.45
N ASN A 168 -8.33 8.09 3.43
CA ASN A 168 -9.32 7.76 2.40
C ASN A 168 -8.82 7.91 0.95
N LYS A 169 -7.53 7.60 0.73
CA LYS A 169 -6.84 7.82 -0.54
C LYS A 169 -5.90 6.67 -0.85
N ASP A 170 -5.80 6.31 -2.14
CA ASP A 170 -4.84 5.31 -2.60
C ASP A 170 -3.41 5.86 -2.56
N THR A 171 -2.41 5.00 -2.37
CA THR A 171 -1.00 5.42 -2.35
C THR A 171 -0.60 6.11 -3.65
N ALA A 172 -0.98 5.58 -4.82
CA ALA A 172 -0.66 6.18 -6.11
C ALA A 172 -1.37 7.53 -6.29
N ASP A 173 -2.62 7.66 -5.83
CA ASP A 173 -3.36 8.94 -5.84
C ASP A 173 -2.68 10.00 -4.97
N ALA A 174 -2.17 9.61 -3.79
CA ALA A 174 -1.43 10.48 -2.89
C ALA A 174 -0.11 10.96 -3.52
N ILE A 175 0.67 10.04 -4.11
CA ILE A 175 1.91 10.37 -4.82
C ILE A 175 1.65 11.28 -6.04
N ASN A 176 0.61 10.99 -6.84
CA ASN A 176 0.19 11.85 -7.95
C ASN A 176 -0.15 13.27 -7.49
N HIS A 177 -0.81 13.40 -6.33
CA HIS A 177 -1.14 14.69 -5.76
C HIS A 177 0.13 15.45 -5.33
N ILE A 178 1.01 14.79 -4.58
CA ILE A 178 2.29 15.37 -4.13
C ILE A 178 3.14 15.81 -5.33
N SER A 179 3.26 14.95 -6.34
CA SER A 179 4.00 15.21 -7.57
C SER A 179 3.55 16.50 -8.26
N ARG A 180 2.23 16.75 -8.34
CA ARG A 180 1.69 18.00 -8.90
C ARG A 180 1.98 19.22 -8.03
N LEU A 181 1.93 19.08 -6.71
CA LEU A 181 2.21 20.17 -5.77
C LEU A 181 3.66 20.65 -5.84
N ILE A 182 4.62 19.73 -6.00
CA ILE A 182 6.05 20.07 -6.10
C ILE A 182 6.56 20.17 -7.54
N GLY A 183 5.71 19.95 -8.55
CA GLY A 183 6.05 20.10 -9.96
C GLY A 183 7.04 19.06 -10.51
N CYS A 184 6.92 17.80 -10.11
CA CYS A 184 7.86 16.73 -10.49
C CYS A 184 7.16 15.48 -11.07
N SER A 185 7.93 14.52 -11.59
CA SER A 185 7.39 13.24 -12.07
C SER A 185 7.08 12.28 -10.92
N THR A 186 6.00 11.50 -11.04
CA THR A 186 5.66 10.43 -10.07
C THR A 186 6.70 9.33 -10.00
N LYS A 187 7.52 9.16 -11.06
CA LYS A 187 8.57 8.15 -11.15
C LYS A 187 9.73 8.35 -10.17
N ILE A 188 9.86 9.54 -9.58
CA ILE A 188 10.93 9.82 -8.61
C ILE A 188 10.60 9.27 -7.22
N PHE A 189 9.34 8.90 -6.97
CA PHE A 189 8.89 8.37 -5.70
C PHE A 189 8.94 6.84 -5.71
N SER A 190 9.38 6.26 -4.60
CA SER A 190 9.39 4.82 -4.36
C SER A 190 8.87 4.51 -2.95
N PHE A 191 8.25 3.34 -2.78
CA PHE A 191 7.63 2.91 -1.52
C PHE A 191 7.57 1.37 -1.47
N SER A 192 7.45 0.83 -0.27
CA SER A 192 7.57 -0.62 -0.02
C SER A 192 6.30 -1.42 -0.36
N GLY A 193 5.14 -0.75 -0.43
CA GLY A 193 3.89 -1.32 -0.92
C GLY A 193 2.74 -0.32 -0.93
N ASN A 194 1.67 -0.66 -1.64
CA ASN A 194 0.43 0.12 -1.61
C ASN A 194 -0.34 -0.16 -0.31
N LYS A 195 -1.05 0.85 0.21
CA LYS A 195 -1.91 0.73 1.39
C LYS A 195 -3.38 0.93 1.05
N ASP A 196 -4.25 0.41 1.91
CA ASP A 196 -5.70 0.55 1.80
C ASP A 196 -6.13 1.99 1.51
N ARG A 197 -7.03 2.16 0.53
CA ARG A 197 -7.65 3.46 0.24
C ARG A 197 -8.55 3.89 1.39
N ARG A 198 -9.56 3.08 1.75
CA ARG A 198 -10.55 3.38 2.81
C ARG A 198 -9.96 3.02 4.17
N ALA A 199 -8.98 3.82 4.59
CA ALA A 199 -8.23 3.68 5.81
C ALA A 199 -7.55 5.02 6.13
N ILE A 200 -7.06 5.16 7.35
CA ILE A 200 -5.94 6.05 7.68
C ILE A 200 -4.67 5.21 7.58
N THR A 201 -3.68 5.68 6.83
CA THR A 201 -2.46 4.89 6.65
C THR A 201 -1.21 5.75 6.75
N LEU A 202 -0.19 5.19 7.38
CA LEU A 202 1.15 5.76 7.47
C LEU A 202 2.15 4.81 6.83
N GLN A 203 2.91 5.29 5.86
CA GLN A 203 3.91 4.50 5.14
C GLN A 203 5.16 5.30 4.85
N LYS A 204 6.29 4.63 4.69
CA LYS A 204 7.54 5.25 4.29
C LYS A 204 7.60 5.42 2.77
N VAL A 205 8.18 6.53 2.34
CA VAL A 205 8.35 6.90 0.93
C VAL A 205 9.74 7.51 0.76
N THR A 206 10.40 7.20 -0.36
CA THR A 206 11.62 7.88 -0.80
C THR A 206 11.36 8.68 -2.06
N ALA A 207 11.90 9.89 -2.17
CA ALA A 207 11.85 10.73 -3.36
C ALA A 207 13.26 11.12 -3.84
N TYR A 208 13.56 10.87 -5.12
CA TYR A 208 14.86 11.22 -5.71
C TYR A 208 14.97 12.72 -5.96
N HIS A 209 16.03 13.34 -5.43
CA HIS A 209 16.37 14.76 -5.63
C HIS A 209 15.24 15.74 -5.26
N VAL A 210 14.55 15.48 -4.13
CA VAL A 210 13.57 16.39 -3.52
C VAL A 210 14.09 16.83 -2.16
N THR A 211 13.95 18.12 -1.81
CA THR A 211 14.32 18.59 -0.47
C THR A 211 13.16 18.50 0.51
N ALA A 212 13.48 18.24 1.78
CA ALA A 212 12.50 18.19 2.86
C ALA A 212 11.71 19.49 2.98
N GLU A 213 12.36 20.65 2.81
CA GLU A 213 11.74 21.97 2.91
C GLU A 213 10.71 22.18 1.81
N ASN A 214 11.06 21.85 0.55
CA ASN A 214 10.14 21.98 -0.57
C ASN A 214 8.94 21.06 -0.40
N LEU A 215 9.18 19.81 0.02
CA LEU A 215 8.13 18.83 0.22
C LEU A 215 7.20 19.22 1.38
N ALA A 216 7.76 19.57 2.55
CA ALA A 216 7.01 20.02 3.71
C ALA A 216 6.21 21.30 3.40
N GLN A 217 6.82 22.30 2.76
CA GLN A 217 6.16 23.55 2.40
C GLN A 217 5.04 23.34 1.37
N ALA A 218 5.17 22.39 0.45
CA ALA A 218 4.14 22.12 -0.54
C ALA A 218 2.97 21.32 0.05
N VAL A 219 3.24 20.37 0.95
CA VAL A 219 2.25 19.38 1.42
C VAL A 219 1.66 19.73 2.79
N ASN A 220 2.46 20.19 3.75
CA ASN A 220 2.05 20.44 5.14
C ASN A 220 1.49 21.86 5.40
N LYS A 221 1.37 22.71 4.38
CA LYS A 221 0.90 24.10 4.56
C LYS A 221 -0.38 24.18 5.39
N GLU A 222 -0.34 25.03 6.43
CA GLU A 222 -1.48 25.37 7.26
C GLU A 222 -2.65 25.87 6.39
N GLY A 223 -3.80 25.20 6.46
CA GLY A 223 -5.03 25.68 5.81
C GLY A 223 -5.70 24.80 4.75
N TRP A 224 -5.67 23.46 4.87
CA TRP A 224 -6.57 22.60 4.07
C TRP A 224 -7.57 21.76 4.87
N LEU A 225 -7.78 22.13 6.14
CA LEU A 225 -9.11 22.06 6.75
C LEU A 225 -10.01 23.07 6.03
N VAL A 226 -10.45 22.73 4.82
CA VAL A 226 -11.74 23.22 4.35
C VAL A 226 -12.68 22.10 4.76
N PRO A 227 -13.48 22.25 5.83
CA PRO A 227 -14.41 21.22 6.30
C PRO A 227 -15.36 20.69 5.21
N ASN A 228 -15.43 21.39 4.06
CA ASN A 228 -16.25 21.08 2.91
C ASN A 228 -15.50 20.76 1.59
N ASP A 229 -14.16 20.81 1.50
CA ASP A 229 -13.45 20.36 0.28
C ASP A 229 -12.99 18.91 0.40
N LYS A 230 -13.99 18.02 0.35
CA LYS A 230 -13.86 16.54 0.39
C LYS A 230 -12.95 15.97 -0.73
N ARG A 231 -12.53 16.78 -1.70
CA ARG A 231 -11.68 16.38 -2.82
C ARG A 231 -10.19 16.33 -2.49
N ARG A 232 -9.76 16.96 -1.39
CA ARG A 232 -8.33 17.14 -1.12
C ARG A 232 -7.67 16.00 -0.36
N GLY A 233 -8.39 15.28 0.50
CA GLY A 233 -7.87 14.17 1.31
C GLY A 233 -6.74 14.61 2.24
N CYS A 234 -6.82 14.28 3.53
CA CYS A 234 -5.79 14.65 4.49
C CYS A 234 -4.50 13.88 4.18
N ILE A 235 -3.55 14.53 3.52
CA ILE A 235 -2.18 14.04 3.34
C ILE A 235 -1.26 14.87 4.24
N ARG A 236 -0.35 14.21 4.94
CA ARG A 236 0.75 14.85 5.68
C ARG A 236 2.04 14.10 5.38
N VAL A 237 3.15 14.82 5.45
CA VAL A 237 4.49 14.27 5.28
C VAL A 237 5.38 14.71 6.43
N GLY A 238 6.30 13.87 6.88
CA GLY A 238 7.13 14.19 8.03
C GLY A 238 8.22 13.16 8.25
N ASN A 239 8.89 13.25 9.39
CA ASN A 239 10.00 12.37 9.78
C ASN A 239 11.06 12.29 8.67
N PHE A 240 11.42 13.45 8.12
CA PHE A 240 12.29 13.53 6.96
C PHE A 240 13.73 13.15 7.30
N SER A 241 14.36 12.37 6.44
CA SER A 241 15.80 12.09 6.47
C SER A 241 16.33 11.88 5.06
N TYR A 242 17.63 12.00 4.84
CA TYR A 242 18.23 11.73 3.54
C TYR A 242 19.01 10.42 3.57
N CYS A 243 18.89 9.63 2.50
CA CYS A 243 19.50 8.31 2.38
C CYS A 243 20.05 8.07 0.97
N LYS A 244 20.91 7.06 0.85
CA LYS A 244 21.64 6.74 -0.39
C LYS A 244 20.82 5.91 -1.39
N ASN A 245 19.86 5.14 -0.90
CA ASN A 245 19.12 4.15 -1.68
C ASN A 245 17.63 4.46 -1.65
N SER A 246 16.92 4.20 -2.75
CA SER A 246 15.46 4.19 -2.77
C SER A 246 14.89 2.98 -2.02
N LEU A 247 13.64 3.10 -1.57
CA LEU A 247 12.85 1.94 -1.20
C LEU A 247 12.53 1.08 -2.42
N ASN A 248 12.47 -0.23 -2.20
CA ASN A 248 11.97 -1.22 -3.14
C ASN A 248 10.70 -1.86 -2.60
N LEU A 249 9.93 -2.45 -3.52
CA LEU A 249 8.75 -3.22 -3.13
C LEU A 249 9.15 -4.40 -2.24
N GLY A 250 8.56 -4.47 -1.05
CA GLY A 250 8.85 -5.51 -0.07
C GLY A 250 9.88 -5.13 1.00
N ASP A 251 10.40 -3.91 1.01
CA ASP A 251 11.39 -3.45 2.02
C ASP A 251 10.78 -3.21 3.42
N LEU A 252 9.46 -3.36 3.58
CA LEU A 252 8.79 -3.33 4.89
C LEU A 252 8.83 -4.72 5.56
N ASP A 253 8.91 -4.75 6.89
CA ASP A 253 8.77 -6.00 7.66
C ASP A 253 7.30 -6.41 7.77
N GLY A 254 6.40 -5.43 7.86
CA GLY A 254 5.01 -5.68 8.16
C GLY A 254 4.18 -4.42 8.31
N ASN A 255 2.97 -4.59 8.82
CA ASN A 255 2.06 -3.50 9.12
C ASN A 255 1.45 -3.74 10.49
N HIS A 256 1.43 -2.68 11.29
CA HIS A 256 0.61 -2.58 12.48
C HIS A 256 -0.79 -2.16 12.07
N PHE A 257 -1.79 -2.89 12.55
CA PHE A 257 -3.20 -2.62 12.32
C PHE A 257 -3.86 -2.23 13.62
N ALA A 258 -4.71 -1.23 13.53
CA ALA A 258 -5.64 -0.89 14.58
C ALA A 258 -7.03 -0.73 13.97
N ILE A 259 -7.93 -1.64 14.33
CA ILE A 259 -9.22 -1.82 13.65
C ILE A 259 -10.35 -1.84 14.66
N THR A 260 -11.33 -0.99 14.45
CA THR A 260 -12.56 -0.95 15.23
C THR A 260 -13.64 -1.79 14.54
N LEU A 261 -14.21 -2.73 15.29
CA LEU A 261 -15.35 -3.54 14.89
C LEU A 261 -16.56 -3.17 15.74
N SER A 262 -17.66 -2.74 15.13
CA SER A 262 -18.94 -2.57 15.83
C SER A 262 -19.68 -3.91 15.86
N ILE A 263 -19.90 -4.46 17.04
CA ILE A 263 -20.50 -5.78 17.20
C ILE A 263 -22.03 -5.67 17.11
N ARG A 264 -22.63 -6.41 16.19
CA ARG A 264 -24.09 -6.53 16.10
C ARG A 264 -24.56 -7.58 17.10
N ARG A 265 -25.79 -7.41 17.61
CA ARG A 265 -26.39 -8.32 18.60
C ARG A 265 -26.34 -9.76 18.08
N VAL A 266 -25.89 -10.65 18.95
CA VAL A 266 -25.99 -12.11 18.78
C VAL A 266 -27.41 -12.52 19.20
N GLU A 267 -27.93 -13.63 18.69
CA GLU A 267 -29.27 -14.15 18.98
C GLU A 267 -29.56 -14.22 20.49
N LEU A 268 -30.82 -13.97 20.89
CA LEU A 268 -31.26 -14.08 22.29
C LEU A 268 -30.98 -15.49 22.83
N GLY A 269 -30.26 -15.58 23.96
CA GLY A 269 -29.96 -16.84 24.66
C GLY A 269 -28.55 -17.40 24.41
N SER A 270 -27.70 -16.72 23.63
CA SER A 270 -26.28 -17.06 23.51
C SER A 270 -25.43 -16.46 24.64
N GLU A 271 -24.22 -17.00 24.83
CA GLU A 271 -23.16 -16.34 25.59
C GLU A 271 -22.91 -14.92 25.07
N SER A 272 -22.32 -14.06 25.92
CA SER A 272 -22.08 -12.67 25.56
C SER A 272 -21.05 -12.57 24.41
N PRO A 273 -21.15 -11.58 23.51
CA PRO A 273 -20.24 -11.45 22.36
C PRO A 273 -18.76 -11.40 22.76
N GLU A 274 -18.45 -10.88 23.96
CA GLU A 274 -17.12 -10.81 24.53
C GLU A 274 -16.49 -12.19 24.73
N VAL A 275 -17.27 -13.22 25.06
CA VAL A 275 -16.79 -14.60 25.21
C VAL A 275 -16.28 -15.12 23.88
N PHE A 276 -17.09 -15.01 22.81
CA PHE A 276 -16.71 -15.47 21.47
C PHE A 276 -15.48 -14.74 20.93
N ILE A 277 -15.39 -13.43 21.17
CA ILE A 277 -14.23 -12.62 20.74
C ILE A 277 -12.98 -13.05 21.49
N ARG A 278 -13.07 -13.27 22.82
CA ARG A 278 -11.95 -13.75 23.63
C ARG A 278 -11.45 -15.11 23.14
N GLU A 279 -12.33 -16.09 22.96
CA GLU A 279 -11.96 -17.42 22.45
C GLU A 279 -11.30 -17.35 21.07
N ALA A 280 -11.83 -16.52 20.16
CA ALA A 280 -11.25 -16.33 18.84
C ALA A 280 -9.86 -15.69 18.91
N CYS A 281 -9.66 -14.71 19.81
CA CYS A 281 -8.37 -14.05 20.02
C CYS A 281 -7.35 -15.01 20.64
N GLU A 282 -7.74 -15.84 21.61
CA GLU A 282 -6.89 -16.89 22.17
C GLU A 282 -6.47 -17.90 21.10
N SER A 283 -7.41 -18.34 20.24
CA SER A 283 -7.09 -19.20 19.11
C SER A 283 -6.12 -18.53 18.13
N LEU A 284 -6.31 -17.25 17.81
CA LEU A 284 -5.41 -16.50 16.93
C LEU A 284 -3.99 -16.39 17.49
N GLN A 285 -3.84 -16.13 18.79
CA GLN A 285 -2.54 -16.04 19.44
C GLN A 285 -1.82 -17.39 19.42
N ASN A 286 -2.53 -18.48 19.74
CA ASN A 286 -1.93 -19.81 19.84
C ASN A 286 -1.66 -20.44 18.46
N ASN A 287 -2.64 -20.35 17.56
CA ASN A 287 -2.68 -21.13 16.32
C ASN A 287 -2.48 -20.29 15.06
N GLY A 288 -2.59 -18.96 15.14
CA GLY A 288 -2.55 -18.07 13.99
C GLY A 288 -3.82 -18.15 13.13
N PHE A 289 -3.69 -17.83 11.85
CA PHE A 289 -4.78 -17.83 10.87
C PHE A 289 -4.31 -18.38 9.51
N ILE A 290 -5.27 -18.76 8.66
CA ILE A 290 -4.96 -19.21 7.30
C ILE A 290 -4.65 -18.00 6.41
N ASN A 291 -3.46 -17.97 5.81
CA ASN A 291 -2.92 -16.83 5.08
C ASN A 291 -3.43 -16.72 3.63
N TYR A 292 -4.76 -16.73 3.46
CA TYR A 292 -5.40 -16.51 2.16
C TYR A 292 -5.09 -15.13 1.57
N PHE A 293 -5.17 -15.00 0.25
CA PHE A 293 -5.35 -13.71 -0.40
C PHE A 293 -6.76 -13.19 -0.10
N GLY A 294 -6.87 -11.99 0.48
CA GLY A 294 -8.16 -11.35 0.76
C GLY A 294 -8.95 -10.98 -0.51
N LEU A 295 -10.26 -10.80 -0.37
CA LEU A 295 -11.18 -10.48 -1.48
C LEU A 295 -10.76 -9.25 -2.30
N GLN A 296 -10.12 -8.28 -1.64
CA GLN A 296 -9.51 -7.09 -2.24
C GLN A 296 -8.64 -7.41 -3.46
N ARG A 297 -8.00 -8.60 -3.47
CA ARG A 297 -7.06 -9.02 -4.51
C ARG A 297 -7.75 -9.53 -5.78
N PHE A 298 -9.02 -9.89 -5.70
CA PHE A 298 -9.82 -10.42 -6.81
C PHE A 298 -10.67 -9.35 -7.51
N GLY A 299 -10.63 -8.11 -7.02
CA GLY A 299 -11.60 -7.09 -7.39
C GLY A 299 -12.92 -7.30 -6.64
N VAL A 300 -13.70 -6.23 -6.49
CA VAL A 300 -14.96 -6.25 -5.71
C VAL A 300 -16.20 -6.41 -6.63
N LEU A 301 -16.02 -6.16 -7.92
CA LEU A 301 -17.05 -6.19 -8.95
C LEU A 301 -17.09 -7.56 -9.67
N ASP A 302 -18.09 -7.78 -10.52
CA ASP A 302 -18.46 -9.12 -10.99
C ASP A 302 -17.43 -9.76 -11.92
N VAL A 303 -16.71 -8.93 -12.67
CA VAL A 303 -15.52 -9.35 -13.40
C VAL A 303 -14.35 -9.36 -12.44
N SER A 304 -13.87 -10.56 -12.16
CA SER A 304 -12.78 -10.74 -11.23
C SER A 304 -11.42 -10.62 -11.94
N THR A 305 -10.41 -10.09 -11.24
CA THR A 305 -9.06 -9.86 -11.80
C THR A 305 -8.40 -11.16 -12.27
N HIS A 306 -8.83 -12.28 -11.70
CA HIS A 306 -8.30 -13.59 -12.04
C HIS A 306 -8.86 -14.09 -13.38
N GLU A 307 -10.14 -13.91 -13.67
CA GLU A 307 -10.69 -14.28 -14.99
C GLU A 307 -9.97 -13.57 -16.14
N ILE A 308 -9.64 -12.28 -15.95
CA ILE A 308 -8.86 -11.49 -16.92
C ILE A 308 -7.49 -12.13 -17.17
N GLY A 309 -6.77 -12.50 -16.11
CA GLY A 309 -5.45 -13.05 -16.32
C GLY A 309 -5.44 -14.52 -16.77
N VAL A 310 -6.55 -15.28 -16.66
CA VAL A 310 -6.69 -16.58 -17.33
C VAL A 310 -6.62 -16.36 -18.83
N GLN A 311 -7.38 -15.37 -19.32
CA GLN A 311 -7.37 -15.00 -20.74
C GLN A 311 -5.96 -14.62 -21.19
N ILE A 312 -5.23 -13.84 -20.39
CA ILE A 312 -3.84 -13.46 -20.69
C ILE A 312 -2.91 -14.68 -20.73
N LEU A 313 -3.04 -15.60 -19.77
CA LEU A 313 -2.22 -16.81 -19.75
C LEU A 313 -2.53 -17.75 -20.92
N ASN A 314 -3.71 -17.65 -21.51
CA ASN A 314 -4.07 -18.39 -22.72
C ASN A 314 -3.76 -17.61 -24.03
N GLY A 315 -3.18 -16.41 -23.94
CA GLY A 315 -2.93 -15.56 -25.12
C GLY A 315 -4.19 -14.87 -25.68
N ASN A 316 -5.33 -14.99 -25.00
CA ASN A 316 -6.61 -14.41 -25.40
C ASN A 316 -6.70 -12.92 -25.00
N TYR A 317 -5.81 -12.08 -25.51
CA TYR A 317 -5.71 -10.67 -25.10
C TYR A 317 -6.97 -9.84 -25.40
N GLU A 318 -7.65 -10.12 -26.51
CA GLU A 318 -8.91 -9.47 -26.85
C GLU A 318 -9.98 -9.71 -25.79
N ASN A 319 -10.14 -10.96 -25.35
CA ASN A 319 -11.08 -11.31 -24.29
C ASN A 319 -10.70 -10.69 -22.95
N ALA A 320 -9.40 -10.58 -22.65
CA ALA A 320 -8.93 -9.89 -21.45
C ALA A 320 -9.35 -8.41 -21.46
N VAL A 321 -9.18 -7.71 -22.59
CA VAL A 321 -9.63 -6.32 -22.76
C VAL A 321 -11.15 -6.22 -22.67
N ASN A 322 -11.89 -7.11 -23.33
CA ASN A 322 -13.34 -7.13 -23.27
C ASN A 322 -13.84 -7.28 -21.82
N LEU A 323 -13.23 -8.15 -21.03
CA LEU A 323 -13.54 -8.28 -19.60
C LEU A 323 -13.23 -7.01 -18.80
N ILE A 324 -12.10 -6.34 -19.07
CA ILE A 324 -11.76 -5.06 -18.40
C ILE A 324 -12.79 -3.97 -18.74
N MET A 325 -13.24 -3.92 -19.99
CA MET A 325 -14.13 -2.88 -20.51
C MET A 325 -15.62 -3.17 -20.23
N LYS A 326 -16.00 -4.42 -19.96
CA LYS A 326 -17.37 -4.86 -19.72
C LYS A 326 -18.04 -4.08 -18.58
N LYS A 327 -19.33 -3.77 -18.76
CA LYS A 327 -20.24 -3.22 -17.73
C LYS A 327 -20.25 -4.11 -16.48
N LYS A 328 -20.26 -3.48 -15.30
CA LYS A 328 -20.23 -4.18 -14.00
C LYS A 328 -21.50 -3.86 -13.22
N GLU A 329 -22.02 -4.82 -12.47
CA GLU A 329 -23.18 -4.57 -11.60
C GLU A 329 -22.75 -3.68 -10.42
N ASN A 330 -23.64 -2.78 -10.01
CA ASN A 330 -23.44 -1.88 -8.87
C ASN A 330 -22.19 -0.99 -8.97
N GLU A 331 -21.78 -0.60 -10.18
CA GLU A 331 -20.74 0.39 -10.39
C GLU A 331 -21.28 1.83 -10.40
N ARG A 332 -20.37 2.81 -10.33
CA ARG A 332 -20.71 4.23 -10.31
C ARG A 332 -21.36 4.64 -11.65
N GLU A 333 -22.37 5.49 -11.63
CA GLU A 333 -23.18 5.83 -12.82
C GLU A 333 -22.33 6.35 -14.00
N ASP A 334 -21.33 7.18 -13.72
CA ASP A 334 -20.41 7.69 -14.74
C ASP A 334 -19.52 6.60 -15.35
N PHE A 335 -19.20 5.53 -14.62
CA PHE A 335 -18.50 4.35 -15.15
C PHE A 335 -19.41 3.59 -16.09
N THR A 336 -20.67 3.38 -15.67
CA THR A 336 -21.70 2.71 -16.47
C THR A 336 -21.88 3.42 -17.82
N ILE A 337 -22.06 4.74 -17.82
CA ILE A 337 -22.23 5.54 -19.03
C ILE A 337 -21.02 5.37 -19.98
N ALA A 338 -19.80 5.45 -19.45
CA ALA A 338 -18.59 5.32 -20.27
C ALA A 338 -18.45 3.91 -20.88
N ARG A 339 -18.82 2.86 -20.14
CA ARG A 339 -18.79 1.48 -20.61
C ARG A 339 -19.87 1.17 -21.62
N GLU A 340 -21.09 1.66 -21.41
CA GLU A 340 -22.19 1.52 -22.38
C GLU A 340 -21.86 2.23 -23.70
N HIS A 341 -21.25 3.41 -23.63
CA HIS A 341 -20.75 4.11 -24.80
C HIS A 341 -19.68 3.29 -25.54
N TRP A 342 -18.70 2.74 -24.82
CA TRP A 342 -17.68 1.87 -25.41
C TRP A 342 -18.30 0.62 -26.05
N GLU A 343 -19.25 -0.03 -25.38
CA GLU A 343 -19.93 -1.23 -25.87
C GLU A 343 -20.67 -0.96 -27.19
N LYS A 344 -21.38 0.17 -27.27
CA LYS A 344 -22.17 0.55 -28.45
C LYS A 344 -21.33 1.08 -29.61
N ASN A 345 -20.40 1.99 -29.34
CA ASN A 345 -19.77 2.81 -30.37
C ASN A 345 -18.36 2.35 -30.73
N LYS A 346 -17.68 1.60 -29.84
CA LYS A 346 -16.29 1.12 -30.02
C LYS A 346 -15.30 2.20 -30.47
N ASN A 347 -15.59 3.47 -30.18
CA ASN A 347 -14.77 4.62 -30.54
C ASN A 347 -13.83 4.98 -29.37
N PRO A 348 -12.51 4.76 -29.51
CA PRO A 348 -11.58 4.97 -28.41
C PRO A 348 -11.49 6.42 -27.92
N LYS A 349 -11.56 7.39 -28.84
CA LYS A 349 -11.42 8.82 -28.54
C LYS A 349 -12.60 9.36 -27.75
N GLU A 350 -13.81 9.00 -28.17
CA GLU A 350 -15.04 9.39 -27.48
C GLU A 350 -15.15 8.69 -26.12
N ALA A 351 -14.88 7.38 -26.07
CA ALA A 351 -14.87 6.64 -24.81
C ALA A 351 -13.85 7.22 -23.83
N LEU A 352 -12.64 7.60 -24.29
CA LEU A 352 -11.61 8.18 -23.43
C LEU A 352 -12.07 9.50 -22.78
N ASN A 353 -12.91 10.28 -23.45
CA ASN A 353 -13.45 11.51 -22.90
C ASN A 353 -14.54 11.26 -21.83
N LEU A 354 -15.23 10.12 -21.92
CA LEU A 354 -16.27 9.73 -20.97
C LEU A 354 -15.72 8.99 -19.75
N PHE A 355 -14.69 8.16 -19.92
CA PHE A 355 -14.11 7.41 -18.80
C PHE A 355 -13.47 8.35 -17.76
N PRO A 356 -13.91 8.32 -16.49
CA PRO A 356 -13.32 9.16 -15.45
C PRO A 356 -11.82 8.90 -15.25
N TYR A 357 -11.06 9.90 -14.80
CA TYR A 357 -9.60 9.76 -14.57
C TYR A 357 -9.21 8.63 -13.60
N SER A 358 -10.13 8.21 -12.73
CA SER A 358 -9.95 7.06 -11.84
C SER A 358 -9.94 5.70 -12.55
N CYS A 359 -10.45 5.61 -13.79
CA CYS A 359 -10.43 4.39 -14.62
C CYS A 359 -9.09 4.24 -15.34
N VAL A 360 -8.01 4.03 -14.58
CA VAL A 360 -6.63 4.06 -15.10
C VAL A 360 -6.40 3.00 -16.18
N ALA A 361 -6.88 1.76 -15.96
CA ALA A 361 -6.69 0.66 -16.89
C ALA A 361 -7.44 0.92 -18.22
N GLU A 362 -8.72 1.27 -18.13
CA GLU A 362 -9.57 1.55 -19.29
C GLU A 362 -9.05 2.75 -20.08
N ARG A 363 -8.70 3.86 -19.40
CA ARG A 363 -8.13 5.03 -20.07
C ARG A 363 -6.78 4.73 -20.72
N SER A 364 -5.96 3.89 -20.10
CA SER A 364 -4.68 3.46 -20.70
C SER A 364 -4.93 2.63 -21.96
N ILE A 365 -5.92 1.72 -21.91
CA ILE A 365 -6.34 0.91 -23.07
C ILE A 365 -6.79 1.81 -24.22
N LEU A 366 -7.68 2.75 -23.94
CA LEU A 366 -8.22 3.66 -24.95
C LEU A 366 -7.15 4.62 -25.48
N SER A 367 -6.27 5.13 -24.62
CA SER A 367 -5.15 5.99 -25.03
C SER A 367 -4.15 5.24 -25.92
N TYR A 368 -3.99 3.94 -25.69
CA TYR A 368 -3.19 3.08 -26.54
C TYR A 368 -3.88 2.82 -27.88
N TYR A 369 -5.17 2.47 -27.89
CA TYR A 369 -5.94 2.29 -29.14
C TYR A 369 -5.97 3.51 -30.04
N ILE A 370 -5.87 4.72 -29.46
CA ILE A 370 -5.73 5.96 -30.25
C ILE A 370 -4.36 6.05 -30.93
N LYS A 371 -3.32 5.45 -30.33
CA LYS A 371 -1.91 5.59 -30.75
C LYS A 371 -1.41 4.43 -31.60
N VAL A 372 -1.92 3.22 -31.38
CA VAL A 372 -1.40 1.98 -31.93
C VAL A 372 -2.56 1.01 -32.11
N GLU A 373 -2.69 0.43 -33.30
CA GLU A 373 -3.37 -0.86 -33.46
C GLU A 373 -2.52 -1.94 -32.80
N ASP A 374 -3.03 -2.45 -31.68
CA ASP A 374 -2.81 -3.80 -31.14
C ASP A 374 -1.90 -4.02 -29.91
N ALA A 375 -2.45 -4.80 -28.95
CA ALA A 375 -1.89 -5.47 -27.76
C ALA A 375 -1.81 -4.78 -26.37
N PHE A 376 -2.25 -5.53 -25.34
CA PHE A 376 -2.35 -5.15 -23.91
C PHE A 376 -1.90 -6.25 -22.93
N ARG A 377 -1.60 -5.86 -21.67
CA ARG A 377 -1.04 -6.73 -20.60
C ARG A 377 -1.40 -6.39 -19.15
N THR A 378 -1.85 -7.35 -18.29
CA THR A 378 -1.44 -7.60 -16.84
C THR A 378 -2.13 -8.82 -16.12
N PRO A 379 -1.52 -9.61 -15.18
CA PRO A 379 -1.98 -10.97 -14.74
C PRO A 379 -2.61 -11.18 -13.30
N MET A 380 -2.99 -12.46 -12.96
CA MET A 380 -3.87 -12.97 -11.85
C MET A 380 -3.22 -13.45 -10.52
N LYS A 381 -4.07 -13.69 -9.48
CA LYS A 381 -3.73 -14.29 -8.15
C LYS A 381 -4.75 -15.28 -7.48
N ALA A 382 -5.80 -15.82 -8.12
CA ALA A 382 -6.87 -16.60 -7.43
C ALA A 382 -6.63 -18.09 -7.15
N LEU A 383 -5.66 -18.70 -7.82
CA LEU A 383 -5.43 -20.14 -7.77
C LEU A 383 -4.90 -20.64 -6.41
N SER A 384 -4.10 -19.82 -5.73
CA SER A 384 -3.48 -20.20 -4.46
C SER A 384 -4.50 -20.46 -3.33
N ASN A 385 -5.59 -19.68 -3.26
CA ASN A 385 -6.59 -19.84 -2.20
C ASN A 385 -7.31 -21.19 -2.27
N HIS A 386 -7.67 -21.65 -3.46
CA HIS A 386 -8.36 -22.93 -3.66
C HIS A 386 -7.49 -24.11 -3.21
N MET A 387 -6.20 -24.08 -3.54
CA MET A 387 -5.26 -25.14 -3.17
C MET A 387 -5.01 -25.18 -1.65
N VAL A 388 -4.99 -24.02 -0.98
CA VAL A 388 -4.96 -23.94 0.49
C VAL A 388 -6.21 -24.58 1.10
N SER A 389 -7.40 -24.23 0.62
CA SER A 389 -8.65 -24.82 1.12
C SER A 389 -8.70 -26.33 0.93
N LEU A 390 -8.28 -26.84 -0.24
CA LEU A 390 -8.21 -28.28 -0.51
C LEU A 390 -7.21 -28.96 0.41
N ARG A 391 -6.00 -28.41 0.57
CA ARG A 391 -4.97 -28.97 1.47
C ARG A 391 -5.46 -29.10 2.90
N ILE A 392 -6.16 -28.10 3.43
CA ILE A 392 -6.72 -28.13 4.79
C ILE A 392 -7.87 -29.13 4.90
N LYS A 393 -8.74 -29.23 3.88
CA LYS A 393 -9.85 -30.21 3.89
C LYS A 393 -9.36 -31.65 3.80
N THR A 394 -8.31 -31.92 3.02
CA THR A 394 -7.81 -33.27 2.79
C THR A 394 -7.02 -33.82 3.99
N TYR A 395 -6.14 -33.01 4.61
CA TYR A 395 -5.24 -33.52 5.65
C TYR A 395 -5.31 -32.75 6.99
N GLY A 396 -6.19 -31.75 7.11
CA GLY A 396 -6.34 -30.95 8.31
C GLY A 396 -5.09 -30.12 8.66
N MET A 397 -4.99 -29.74 9.94
CA MET A 397 -3.93 -28.89 10.50
C MET A 397 -2.66 -29.68 10.90
N LYS A 398 -2.35 -30.76 10.18
CA LYS A 398 -1.15 -31.60 10.41
C LYS A 398 -0.28 -31.61 9.15
N LEU A 399 1.04 -31.66 9.33
CA LEU A 399 1.98 -31.90 8.22
C LEU A 399 1.90 -33.36 7.77
N VAL A 400 2.12 -33.60 6.49
CA VAL A 400 2.21 -34.95 5.90
C VAL A 400 3.41 -35.07 4.98
N VAL A 401 3.86 -36.31 4.72
CA VAL A 401 4.89 -36.59 3.73
C VAL A 401 4.47 -36.00 2.37
N GLY A 402 5.41 -35.31 1.71
CA GLY A 402 5.21 -34.64 0.44
C GLY A 402 4.72 -33.20 0.52
N ASP A 403 4.43 -32.66 1.72
CA ASP A 403 4.26 -31.22 1.92
C ASP A 403 5.58 -30.45 1.68
N LEU A 404 5.47 -29.16 1.40
CA LEU A 404 6.62 -28.27 1.20
C LEU A 404 6.81 -27.36 2.41
N VAL A 405 8.06 -27.16 2.83
CA VAL A 405 8.47 -26.21 3.86
C VAL A 405 9.67 -25.39 3.39
N LEU A 406 9.90 -24.23 4.00
CA LEU A 406 11.16 -23.49 3.78
C LEU A 406 12.23 -23.95 4.75
N ILE A 407 13.48 -23.99 4.27
CA ILE A 407 14.65 -24.30 5.09
C ILE A 407 14.88 -23.15 6.08
N LYS A 408 14.73 -23.42 7.39
CA LYS A 408 14.77 -22.41 8.47
C LYS A 408 16.02 -21.52 8.43
N GLU A 409 17.18 -22.11 8.17
CA GLU A 409 18.49 -21.44 8.07
C GLU A 409 18.63 -20.46 6.88
N LYS A 410 17.76 -20.58 5.88
CA LYS A 410 17.76 -19.73 4.67
C LYS A 410 16.53 -18.84 4.55
N SER A 411 15.65 -18.85 5.56
CA SER A 411 14.42 -18.05 5.57
C SER A 411 14.68 -16.65 6.13
N LEU A 412 14.40 -15.62 5.34
CA LEU A 412 14.33 -14.24 5.84
C LEU A 412 13.12 -14.15 6.78
N HIS A 413 13.37 -13.93 8.08
CA HIS A 413 12.34 -13.98 9.13
C HIS A 413 11.26 -12.88 9.02
N SER A 414 11.43 -11.88 8.14
CA SER A 414 10.49 -10.77 7.97
C SER A 414 9.48 -10.92 6.82
N SER A 415 9.56 -11.96 5.97
CA SER A 415 8.65 -12.14 4.82
C SER A 415 7.77 -13.38 4.92
N THR A 416 6.46 -13.23 4.69
CA THR A 416 5.53 -14.40 4.53
C THR A 416 5.55 -15.01 3.13
N THR A 417 6.45 -14.54 2.27
CA THR A 417 6.77 -15.18 1.00
C THR A 417 8.15 -15.79 1.10
N GLY A 418 8.30 -17.04 0.68
CA GLY A 418 9.55 -17.79 0.85
C GLY A 418 10.71 -17.38 -0.04
N GLY A 419 10.50 -16.34 -0.85
CA GLY A 419 11.35 -16.04 -1.99
C GLY A 419 11.16 -17.06 -3.11
N ARG A 420 11.59 -16.67 -4.31
CA ARG A 420 11.43 -17.49 -5.52
C ARG A 420 12.40 -18.68 -5.56
N ASN A 421 13.48 -18.69 -4.77
CA ASN A 421 14.57 -19.66 -4.90
C ASN A 421 14.11 -21.08 -4.50
N PRO A 422 13.98 -22.02 -5.46
CA PRO A 422 13.56 -23.40 -5.16
C PRO A 422 14.55 -24.13 -4.24
N GLN A 423 15.82 -23.71 -4.18
CA GLN A 423 16.84 -24.28 -3.30
C GLN A 423 16.59 -24.00 -1.82
N ASN A 424 15.67 -23.09 -1.50
CA ASN A 424 15.25 -22.80 -0.13
C ASN A 424 14.04 -23.63 0.30
N VAL A 425 13.53 -24.51 -0.56
CA VAL A 425 12.34 -25.34 -0.33
C VAL A 425 12.73 -26.79 -0.12
N LEU A 426 12.14 -27.40 0.89
CA LEU A 426 12.32 -28.80 1.25
C LEU A 426 10.98 -29.54 1.10
N ILE A 427 11.02 -30.73 0.51
CA ILE A 427 9.90 -31.66 0.48
C ILE A 427 9.98 -32.54 1.73
N LEU A 428 8.89 -32.62 2.49
CA LEU A 428 8.86 -33.42 3.71
C LEU A 428 8.87 -34.93 3.39
N ASN A 429 9.68 -35.68 4.13
CA ASN A 429 9.76 -37.13 4.13
C ASN A 429 9.68 -37.65 5.57
N GLU A 430 9.69 -38.96 5.78
CA GLU A 430 9.54 -39.55 7.12
C GLU A 430 10.66 -39.11 8.10
N GLU A 431 11.87 -38.87 7.60
CA GLU A 431 13.04 -38.51 8.41
C GLU A 431 13.04 -37.06 8.90
N ASN A 432 12.49 -36.14 8.10
CA ASN A 432 12.53 -34.70 8.38
C ASN A 432 11.20 -34.12 8.91
N LEU A 433 10.09 -34.86 8.79
CA LEU A 433 8.74 -34.42 9.16
C LEU A 433 8.67 -33.81 10.58
N GLN A 434 9.33 -34.46 11.55
CA GLN A 434 9.29 -34.06 12.96
C GLN A 434 10.07 -32.76 13.26
N LYS A 435 10.91 -32.29 12.33
CA LYS A 435 11.71 -31.05 12.51
C LYS A 435 10.90 -29.77 12.21
N TYR A 436 9.73 -29.94 11.63
CA TYR A 436 8.87 -28.87 11.14
C TYR A 436 7.50 -28.90 11.81
N SER A 437 6.84 -27.76 11.79
CA SER A 437 5.50 -27.58 12.30
C SER A 437 4.57 -27.14 11.17
N ILE A 438 3.26 -27.22 11.41
CA ILE A 438 2.26 -26.76 10.44
C ILE A 438 2.47 -25.28 10.02
N LYS A 439 3.08 -24.46 10.89
CA LYS A 439 3.41 -23.06 10.61
C LYS A 439 4.48 -22.89 9.52
N ASP A 440 5.29 -23.93 9.28
CA ASP A 440 6.35 -23.95 8.27
C ASP A 440 5.82 -24.34 6.88
N LEU A 441 4.56 -24.79 6.76
CA LEU A 441 3.96 -25.25 5.52
C LEU A 441 3.84 -24.11 4.50
N VAL A 442 4.38 -24.34 3.30
CA VAL A 442 4.20 -23.47 2.14
C VAL A 442 3.48 -24.19 1.01
N LEU A 443 2.76 -23.43 0.19
CA LEU A 443 2.26 -23.89 -1.10
C LEU A 443 2.81 -23.01 -2.23
N PRO A 444 3.05 -23.57 -3.42
CA PRO A 444 3.57 -22.81 -4.54
C PRO A 444 2.48 -21.92 -5.15
N LEU A 445 2.84 -20.67 -5.46
CA LEU A 445 2.19 -19.93 -6.52
C LEU A 445 2.67 -20.51 -7.85
N PRO A 446 1.77 -20.96 -8.74
CA PRO A 446 2.17 -21.66 -9.96
C PRO A 446 3.12 -20.87 -10.84
N GLY A 447 4.07 -21.60 -11.42
CA GLY A 447 5.12 -21.01 -12.23
C GLY A 447 6.09 -22.01 -12.83
N TYR A 448 6.93 -21.53 -13.74
CA TYR A 448 7.86 -22.37 -14.49
C TYR A 448 9.15 -22.70 -13.72
N ASP A 449 9.35 -22.08 -12.55
CA ASP A 449 10.60 -22.10 -11.78
C ASP A 449 10.31 -22.36 -10.29
N ILE A 450 9.42 -23.32 -10.02
CA ILE A 450 9.04 -23.75 -8.66
C ILE A 450 8.85 -25.27 -8.59
N ILE A 451 8.88 -25.78 -7.36
CA ILE A 451 8.66 -27.17 -6.98
C ILE A 451 7.22 -27.30 -6.48
N TYR A 452 6.55 -28.37 -6.91
CA TYR A 452 5.23 -28.72 -6.42
C TYR A 452 5.30 -29.78 -5.32
N PRO A 453 4.32 -29.83 -4.41
CA PRO A 453 4.19 -30.93 -3.44
C PRO A 453 4.22 -32.29 -4.15
N THR A 454 4.60 -33.35 -3.45
CA THR A 454 4.60 -34.73 -4.00
C THR A 454 3.40 -35.56 -3.54
N ASN A 455 2.59 -35.00 -2.63
CA ASN A 455 1.32 -35.59 -2.20
C ASN A 455 0.17 -35.30 -3.19
N SER A 456 -1.06 -35.70 -2.83
CA SER A 456 -2.23 -35.58 -3.72
C SER A 456 -2.54 -34.14 -4.18
N ILE A 457 -2.05 -33.11 -3.47
CA ILE A 457 -2.27 -31.71 -3.84
C ILE A 457 -1.63 -31.38 -5.20
N ARG A 458 -0.59 -32.09 -5.62
CA ARG A 458 -0.02 -31.93 -6.96
C ARG A 458 -1.04 -32.20 -8.07
N GLU A 459 -1.80 -33.28 -7.92
CA GLU A 459 -2.83 -33.63 -8.90
C GLU A 459 -3.98 -32.63 -8.85
N GLU A 460 -4.27 -32.03 -7.70
CA GLU A 460 -5.24 -30.93 -7.60
C GLU A 460 -4.78 -29.67 -8.36
N TYR A 461 -3.49 -29.30 -8.29
CA TYR A 461 -2.95 -28.22 -9.15
C TYR A 461 -3.17 -28.53 -10.62
N LYS A 462 -2.77 -29.73 -11.06
CA LYS A 462 -2.91 -30.16 -12.45
C LYS A 462 -4.38 -30.11 -12.90
N ASN A 463 -5.28 -30.73 -12.14
CA ASN A 463 -6.69 -30.84 -12.49
C ASN A 463 -7.42 -29.50 -12.43
N PHE A 464 -7.11 -28.65 -11.46
CA PHE A 464 -7.76 -27.33 -11.34
C PHE A 464 -7.38 -26.44 -12.51
N MET A 465 -6.09 -26.37 -12.85
CA MET A 465 -5.60 -25.47 -13.91
C MET A 465 -5.97 -25.95 -15.31
N ALA A 466 -6.05 -27.27 -15.51
CA ALA A 466 -6.50 -27.86 -16.77
C ALA A 466 -7.93 -27.44 -17.15
N LYS A 467 -8.79 -27.08 -16.18
CA LYS A 467 -10.15 -26.55 -16.46
C LYS A 467 -10.12 -25.27 -17.29
N ASP A 468 -9.06 -24.49 -17.12
CA ASP A 468 -8.83 -23.23 -17.83
C ASP A 468 -7.85 -23.38 -19.00
N ASN A 469 -7.53 -24.62 -19.40
CA ASN A 469 -6.51 -24.96 -20.42
C ASN A 469 -5.09 -24.47 -20.09
N ILE A 470 -4.77 -24.33 -18.80
CA ILE A 470 -3.46 -23.88 -18.35
C ILE A 470 -2.67 -25.09 -17.82
N ASP A 471 -1.49 -25.33 -18.41
CA ASP A 471 -0.52 -26.26 -17.83
C ASP A 471 0.14 -25.62 -16.59
N TYR A 472 0.03 -26.31 -15.46
CA TYR A 472 0.58 -25.86 -14.19
C TYR A 472 2.11 -25.67 -14.23
N LYS A 473 2.83 -26.42 -15.06
CA LYS A 473 4.30 -26.25 -15.25
C LYS A 473 4.65 -25.32 -16.40
N GLY A 474 3.86 -25.35 -17.47
CA GLY A 474 3.99 -24.53 -18.68
C GLY A 474 3.58 -23.09 -18.45
N MET A 475 4.38 -22.34 -17.69
CA MET A 475 4.10 -20.94 -17.29
C MET A 475 5.00 -19.89 -17.95
N LYS A 476 5.82 -20.32 -18.93
CA LYS A 476 6.52 -19.39 -19.82
C LYS A 476 5.59 -18.98 -20.96
N ARG A 477 5.66 -17.71 -21.34
CA ARG A 477 4.94 -17.14 -22.48
C ARG A 477 5.96 -16.50 -23.41
N GLU A 478 5.60 -16.36 -24.68
CA GLU A 478 6.43 -15.62 -25.65
C GLU A 478 6.75 -14.24 -25.12
N GLU A 479 5.73 -13.61 -24.53
CA GLU A 479 5.93 -12.39 -23.81
C GLU A 479 6.45 -12.61 -22.38
N ARG A 480 7.62 -12.02 -22.11
CA ARG A 480 8.33 -12.17 -20.85
C ARG A 480 7.53 -11.64 -19.66
N ASP A 481 6.81 -10.52 -19.83
CA ASP A 481 6.03 -9.90 -18.74
C ASP A 481 4.88 -10.79 -18.23
N PHE A 482 4.44 -11.76 -19.04
CA PHE A 482 3.40 -12.72 -18.66
C PHE A 482 3.94 -14.07 -18.21
N SER A 483 5.24 -14.27 -18.32
CA SER A 483 5.86 -15.50 -17.85
C SER A 483 5.87 -15.51 -16.33
N LEU A 484 5.18 -16.47 -15.73
CA LEU A 484 5.06 -16.59 -14.28
C LEU A 484 6.12 -17.56 -13.77
N PRO A 485 7.15 -17.09 -13.06
CA PRO A 485 8.14 -17.99 -12.50
C PRO A 485 7.65 -18.78 -11.30
N GLY A 486 6.64 -18.25 -10.61
CA GLY A 486 6.13 -18.80 -9.36
C GLY A 486 6.82 -18.20 -8.13
N ASN A 487 6.32 -18.58 -6.96
CA ASN A 487 6.85 -18.22 -5.64
C ASN A 487 6.29 -19.20 -4.60
N TYR A 488 6.69 -19.11 -3.33
CA TYR A 488 6.11 -19.90 -2.24
C TYR A 488 5.44 -18.97 -1.24
N ARG A 489 4.28 -19.40 -0.73
CA ARG A 489 3.52 -18.67 0.28
C ARG A 489 3.24 -19.59 1.46
N TYR A 490 3.52 -19.10 2.66
CA TYR A 490 3.11 -19.79 3.88
C TYR A 490 1.60 -19.92 3.95
N VAL A 491 1.13 -21.13 4.29
CA VAL A 491 -0.29 -21.43 4.44
C VAL A 491 -0.86 -20.82 5.73
N PHE A 492 -0.04 -20.74 6.78
CA PHE A 492 -0.39 -20.17 8.06
C PHE A 492 0.42 -18.92 8.33
N ALA A 493 -0.21 -17.94 8.96
CA ALA A 493 0.45 -16.75 9.46
C ALA A 493 0.08 -16.54 10.92
N SER A 494 0.96 -15.86 11.65
CA SER A 494 0.74 -15.54 13.06
C SER A 494 0.48 -14.05 13.23
N VAL A 495 -0.33 -13.74 14.23
CA VAL A 495 -0.57 -12.38 14.70
C VAL A 495 0.46 -12.09 15.78
N GLN A 496 1.12 -10.94 15.72
CA GLN A 496 2.04 -10.48 16.76
C GLN A 496 1.41 -9.31 17.51
N ASN A 497 1.77 -9.12 18.78
CA ASN A 497 1.36 -7.98 19.60
C ASN A 497 -0.17 -7.74 19.62
N LEU A 498 -0.98 -8.82 19.63
CA LEU A 498 -2.44 -8.71 19.65
C LEU A 498 -2.93 -8.13 20.98
N LYS A 499 -3.60 -6.99 20.91
CA LYS A 499 -4.33 -6.35 22.00
C LYS A 499 -5.79 -6.14 21.59
N VAL A 500 -6.68 -6.36 22.56
CA VAL A 500 -8.14 -6.29 22.37
C VAL A 500 -8.71 -5.36 23.43
N THR A 501 -9.44 -4.34 22.99
CA THR A 501 -10.07 -3.36 23.87
C THR A 501 -11.57 -3.30 23.57
N ALA A 502 -12.41 -3.60 24.56
CA ALA A 502 -13.87 -3.45 24.43
C ALA A 502 -14.29 -2.00 24.76
N LEU A 503 -15.19 -1.44 23.95
CA LEU A 503 -15.71 -0.08 24.08
C LEU A 503 -17.24 -0.11 24.03
N SER A 504 -17.88 0.87 24.69
CA SER A 504 -19.31 1.13 24.54
C SER A 504 -19.52 2.46 23.81
N LEU A 505 -20.03 2.40 22.58
CA LEU A 505 -20.18 3.54 21.68
C LEU A 505 -21.64 3.93 21.49
N ASN A 506 -21.88 5.23 21.30
CA ASN A 506 -23.18 5.73 20.82
C ASN A 506 -23.26 5.61 19.28
N GLU A 507 -24.46 5.81 18.72
CA GLU A 507 -24.68 5.68 17.26
C GLU A 507 -23.91 6.71 16.43
N MET A 508 -23.64 7.90 16.98
CA MET A 508 -22.95 8.97 16.28
C MET A 508 -21.46 8.67 16.12
N ASP A 509 -20.84 8.10 17.15
CA ASP A 509 -19.44 7.65 17.12
C ASP A 509 -19.24 6.50 16.14
N ILE A 510 -20.19 5.56 16.12
CA ILE A 510 -20.23 4.45 15.14
C ILE A 510 -20.33 4.98 13.70
N LYS A 511 -21.16 6.02 13.47
CA LYS A 511 -21.40 6.57 12.13
C LYS A 511 -20.22 7.41 11.63
N ASN A 512 -19.64 8.23 12.50
CA ASN A 512 -18.56 9.15 12.11
C ASN A 512 -17.18 8.47 12.13
N GLY A 513 -17.08 7.32 12.80
CA GLY A 513 -15.82 6.74 13.21
C GLY A 513 -15.25 7.49 14.40
N LEU A 514 -14.35 6.81 15.09
CA LEU A 514 -13.67 7.37 16.24
C LEU A 514 -12.65 8.39 15.75
N LYS A 515 -12.93 9.67 16.00
CA LYS A 515 -12.12 10.77 15.49
C LYS A 515 -10.76 10.79 16.17
N VAL A 516 -9.70 10.75 15.36
CA VAL A 516 -8.34 11.03 15.82
C VAL A 516 -8.13 12.55 15.75
N PRO A 517 -7.88 13.24 16.89
CA PRO A 517 -7.52 14.66 16.85
C PRO A 517 -6.26 14.90 16.01
N ASP A 518 -6.21 16.03 15.30
CA ASP A 518 -5.06 16.39 14.45
C ASP A 518 -3.73 16.47 15.25
N SER A 519 -3.81 16.82 16.54
CA SER A 519 -2.66 16.86 17.47
C SER A 519 -2.13 15.46 17.83
N GLU A 520 -2.87 14.41 17.52
CA GLU A 520 -2.61 13.03 17.95
C GLU A 520 -2.36 12.07 16.79
N ILE A 521 -2.17 12.59 15.58
CA ILE A 521 -1.91 11.84 14.33
C ILE A 521 -0.72 10.86 14.43
N GLY A 522 0.17 11.03 15.42
CA GLY A 522 1.34 10.19 15.68
C GLY A 522 1.16 9.05 16.69
N PHE A 523 -0.01 8.91 17.34
CA PHE A 523 -0.21 7.90 18.38
C PHE A 523 -0.78 6.59 17.84
N LEU A 524 -0.40 5.49 18.49
CA LEU A 524 -1.14 4.24 18.37
C LEU A 524 -2.55 4.54 18.83
N VAL A 525 -3.49 3.96 18.12
CA VAL A 525 -4.90 3.85 18.48
C VAL A 525 -5.07 3.63 19.99
N SER A 526 -4.28 2.76 20.62
CA SER A 526 -4.28 2.54 22.07
C SER A 526 -4.38 3.79 22.92
N ASP A 527 -3.60 4.83 22.61
CA ASP A 527 -3.41 6.00 23.46
C ASP A 527 -4.60 6.96 23.31
N LEU A 528 -5.19 7.00 22.12
CA LEU A 528 -6.42 7.74 21.78
C LEU A 528 -7.67 7.13 22.44
N TYR A 529 -7.78 5.80 22.48
CA TYR A 529 -8.97 5.12 23.01
C TYR A 529 -9.02 5.01 24.53
N ILE A 530 -7.88 5.11 25.22
CA ILE A 530 -7.86 5.21 26.69
C ILE A 530 -8.72 6.39 27.16
N ASN A 531 -8.75 7.48 26.40
CA ASN A 531 -9.59 8.65 26.67
C ASN A 531 -11.07 8.44 26.26
N ALA A 532 -11.37 7.46 25.40
CA ALA A 532 -12.71 7.15 24.88
C ALA A 532 -13.49 6.11 25.73
N PHE A 533 -12.88 5.54 26.78
CA PHE A 533 -13.52 4.56 27.67
C PHE A 533 -14.81 5.06 28.35
N ASN A 534 -15.08 6.37 28.32
CA ASN A 534 -16.22 7.02 28.98
C ASN A 534 -17.31 7.54 28.01
N LEU A 535 -17.47 6.96 26.80
CA LEU A 535 -18.45 7.44 25.82
C LEU A 535 -19.92 7.03 26.08
N GLY A 536 -20.21 6.28 27.16
CA GLY A 536 -21.58 6.10 27.67
C GLY A 536 -22.59 5.49 26.70
N GLY A 537 -22.13 4.67 25.75
CA GLY A 537 -22.95 4.09 24.69
C GLY A 537 -23.77 2.84 25.08
N SER A 538 -24.62 2.38 24.17
CA SER A 538 -25.39 1.12 24.28
C SER A 538 -24.97 0.04 23.27
N LYS A 539 -24.01 0.35 22.39
CA LYS A 539 -23.51 -0.54 21.35
C LYS A 539 -22.10 -0.97 21.69
N LEU A 540 -21.87 -2.29 21.69
CA LEU A 540 -20.55 -2.87 21.89
C LEU A 540 -19.70 -2.67 20.63
N ALA A 541 -18.49 -2.16 20.82
CA ALA A 541 -17.44 -2.16 19.82
C ALA A 541 -16.17 -2.79 20.40
N VAL A 542 -15.32 -3.33 19.53
CA VAL A 542 -14.01 -3.87 19.91
C VAL A 542 -12.94 -3.29 19.01
N VAL A 543 -11.88 -2.78 19.64
CA VAL A 543 -10.68 -2.33 18.97
C VAL A 543 -9.65 -3.45 19.03
N LEU A 544 -9.15 -3.85 17.86
CA LEU A 544 -8.13 -4.86 17.68
C LEU A 544 -6.85 -4.17 17.20
N GLU A 545 -5.80 -4.27 18.00
CA GLU A 545 -4.45 -3.79 17.67
C GLU A 545 -3.54 -4.99 17.47
N PHE A 546 -2.83 -5.08 16.35
CA PHE A 546 -1.95 -6.21 16.07
C PHE A 546 -0.99 -5.96 14.90
N ASP A 547 0.12 -6.68 14.90
CA ASP A 547 1.11 -6.67 13.83
C ASP A 547 0.96 -7.87 12.91
N LEU A 548 1.11 -7.63 11.62
CA LEU A 548 1.24 -8.68 10.61
C LEU A 548 2.47 -8.45 9.74
N ASN A 549 3.20 -9.52 9.47
CA ASN A 549 4.28 -9.54 8.49
C ASN A 549 3.79 -9.09 7.10
N ALA A 550 4.73 -8.66 6.25
CA ALA A 550 4.44 -8.27 4.88
C ALA A 550 3.72 -9.41 4.11
N ALA A 551 2.84 -9.01 3.18
CA ALA A 551 1.98 -9.90 2.38
C ALA A 551 0.92 -10.72 3.16
N CYS A 552 0.60 -10.36 4.39
CA CYS A 552 -0.58 -10.81 5.12
C CYS A 552 -1.76 -9.82 5.00
N TYR A 553 -2.97 -10.29 5.29
CA TYR A 553 -4.20 -9.50 5.17
C TYR A 553 -4.93 -9.42 6.50
N ALA A 554 -5.10 -8.20 7.04
CA ALA A 554 -5.86 -7.99 8.29
C ALA A 554 -7.28 -8.55 8.20
N THR A 555 -7.94 -8.46 7.04
CA THR A 555 -9.28 -9.05 6.84
C THR A 555 -9.33 -10.56 7.09
N MET A 556 -8.22 -11.29 6.94
CA MET A 556 -8.16 -12.73 7.26
C MET A 556 -8.06 -12.98 8.77
N VAL A 557 -7.44 -12.07 9.53
CA VAL A 557 -7.48 -12.08 11.00
C VAL A 557 -8.90 -11.78 11.47
N LEU A 558 -9.52 -10.70 10.97
CA LEU A 558 -10.89 -10.32 11.34
C LEU A 558 -11.90 -11.43 11.05
N ARG A 559 -11.71 -12.17 9.95
CA ARG A 559 -12.53 -13.33 9.59
C ARG A 559 -12.46 -14.46 10.63
N GLU A 560 -11.34 -14.67 11.30
CA GLU A 560 -11.25 -15.65 12.40
C GLU A 560 -11.97 -15.16 13.66
N ILE A 561 -12.17 -13.85 13.83
CA ILE A 561 -12.82 -13.24 15.00
C ILE A 561 -14.33 -13.08 14.81
N ALA A 562 -14.76 -12.58 13.65
CA ALA A 562 -16.14 -12.16 13.41
C ALA A 562 -16.58 -12.40 11.97
N GLN A 563 -17.90 -12.46 11.78
CA GLN A 563 -18.52 -12.37 10.46
C GLN A 563 -18.63 -10.89 10.10
N CYS A 564 -17.59 -10.36 9.45
CA CYS A 564 -17.53 -8.95 9.09
C CYS A 564 -18.33 -8.64 7.81
N GLU A 565 -19.22 -7.64 7.92
CA GLU A 565 -19.85 -7.00 6.79
C GLU A 565 -19.14 -5.67 6.49
N GLU A 566 -18.62 -5.50 5.28
CA GLU A 566 -18.23 -4.18 4.78
C GLU A 566 -19.49 -3.50 4.23
N LEU A 567 -19.80 -2.30 4.72
CA LEU A 567 -20.89 -1.50 4.14
C LEU A 567 -20.62 -1.27 2.64
N ASP A 568 -21.65 -1.56 1.83
CA ASP A 568 -21.62 -1.53 0.37
C ASP A 568 -21.00 -0.22 -0.13
N LYS A 569 -20.08 -0.33 -1.10
CA LYS A 569 -19.35 0.82 -1.63
C LYS A 569 -20.27 1.87 -2.25
N THR A 570 -21.50 1.51 -2.64
CA THR A 570 -22.49 2.35 -3.31
C THR A 570 -23.23 3.30 -2.36
N GLU A 571 -23.51 2.92 -1.11
CA GLU A 571 -24.29 3.75 -0.18
C GLU A 571 -23.55 5.01 0.30
N VAL A 572 -22.23 5.09 0.08
CA VAL A 572 -21.42 6.28 0.41
C VAL A 572 -21.24 7.21 -0.81
N TYR A 573 -21.52 6.76 -2.04
CA TYR A 573 -21.48 7.62 -3.24
C TYR A 573 -22.76 8.43 -3.45
N GLU A 574 -23.87 8.09 -2.80
CA GLU A 574 -25.15 8.81 -2.96
C GLU A 574 -25.18 10.20 -2.31
N GLY A 575 -24.09 10.63 -1.66
CA GLY A 575 -23.89 12.01 -1.23
C GLY A 575 -22.86 12.76 -2.08
N ASN A 576 -23.31 13.41 -3.17
CA ASN A 576 -22.74 14.68 -3.71
C ASN A 576 -21.93 14.70 -5.02
N ASP A 577 -22.25 13.90 -6.06
CA ASP A 577 -21.75 14.14 -7.43
C ASP A 577 -22.84 14.63 -8.42
N LYS A 578 -23.87 15.33 -7.93
CA LYS A 578 -24.77 16.12 -8.81
C LYS A 578 -24.11 17.45 -9.22
N LYS A 579 -23.11 17.39 -10.09
CA LYS A 579 -22.81 18.52 -10.99
C LYS A 579 -22.75 18.02 -12.42
N LYS A 580 -23.87 18.21 -13.12
CA LYS A 580 -23.94 18.14 -14.59
C LYS A 580 -22.73 18.89 -15.18
N PRO A 581 -22.05 18.33 -16.20
CA PRO A 581 -21.03 19.09 -16.92
C PRO A 581 -21.70 20.35 -17.49
N LYS A 582 -21.17 21.52 -17.12
CA LYS A 582 -21.47 22.75 -17.87
C LYS A 582 -20.76 22.60 -19.21
N HIS A 583 -21.56 22.51 -20.27
CA HIS A 583 -21.09 22.70 -21.63
C HIS A 583 -20.26 23.99 -21.71
N LEU A 584 -19.04 23.87 -22.21
CA LEU A 584 -18.29 24.93 -22.87
C LEU A 584 -17.84 24.38 -24.21
#